data_AF-A0A8B5XZS0-F1
#
_entry.id   AF-A0A8B5XZS0-F1
#
_cell.length_a   1.000
_cell.length_b   1.000
_cell.length_c   1.000
_cell.angle_alpha   90.00
_cell.angle_beta   90.00
_cell.angle_gamma   90.00
#
_symmetry.space_group_name_H-M   'P 1'
#
loop_
_entity.id
_entity.type
_entity.pdbx_description
1 polymer ?
#
loop_
_entity_poly.entity_id
_entity_poly.type
_entity_poly.pdbx_seq_one_letter_code
_entity_poly.pdbx_strand_id
1 'polypeptide(L)' 'MWLEKSGLNYTNISPGGLTNEPGTGKVKVAVDLAYGQISPEDVASVIISALENDRTNEV' A
#
# COMPACT_ATOMS: atom_id res chain seq x y z
N MET A 1 5.36 8.78 -10.91
CA MET A 1 6.11 8.45 -12.15
C MET A 1 7.60 8.81 -12.15
N TRP A 2 8.22 9.25 -11.04
CA TRP A 2 9.70 9.37 -10.97
C TRP A 2 10.35 8.05 -10.55
N LEU A 3 9.77 7.38 -9.55
CA LEU A 3 10.19 6.04 -9.11
C LEU A 3 10.04 5.00 -10.22
N GLU A 4 8.93 5.01 -10.95
CA GLU A 4 8.68 4.07 -12.06
C GLU A 4 9.74 4.16 -13.17
N LYS A 5 10.30 5.34 -13.40
CA LYS A 5 11.33 5.59 -14.43
C LYS A 5 12.76 5.42 -13.93
N SER A 6 12.94 5.17 -12.63
CA SER A 6 14.26 5.13 -12.00
C SER A 6 15.02 3.82 -12.22
N GLY A 7 14.32 2.76 -12.66
CA GLY A 7 14.89 1.41 -12.76
C GLY A 7 15.15 0.76 -11.40
N LEU A 8 14.72 1.38 -10.30
CA LEU A 8 14.77 0.79 -8.97
C LEU A 8 13.68 -0.28 -8.81
N ASN A 9 13.93 -1.22 -7.92
CA ASN A 9 12.89 -2.09 -7.41
C ASN A 9 12.02 -1.29 -6.42
N TYR A 10 10.72 -1.12 -6.70
CA TYR A 10 9.82 -0.33 -5.88
C TYR A 10 8.43 -0.94 -5.79
N THR A 11 7.78 -0.73 -4.65
CA THR A 11 6.36 -1.01 -4.46
C THR A 11 5.60 0.31 -4.37
N ASN A 12 4.55 0.49 -5.18
CA ASN A 12 3.67 1.66 -5.06
C ASN A 12 2.54 1.39 -4.05
N ILE A 13 2.52 2.15 -2.95
CA ILE A 13 1.44 2.12 -1.96
C ILE A 13 0.71 3.46 -2.02
N SER A 14 -0.47 3.47 -2.63
CA SER A 14 -1.31 4.66 -2.81
C SER A 14 -2.60 4.51 -2.00
N PRO A 15 -2.61 4.84 -0.69
CA PRO A 15 -3.80 4.72 0.14
C PRO A 15 -4.88 5.72 -0.29
N GLY A 16 -6.14 5.39 0.02
CA GLY A 16 -7.25 6.34 -0.07
C GLY A 16 -7.21 7.37 1.06
N GLY A 17 -8.38 7.81 1.53
CA GLY A 17 -8.47 8.77 2.63
C GLY A 17 -7.97 8.18 3.95
N LEU A 18 -7.16 8.93 4.70
CA LEU A 18 -6.77 8.51 6.04
C LEU A 18 -7.92 8.76 7.03
N THR A 19 -8.14 7.81 7.94
CA THR A 19 -9.10 7.94 9.04
C THR A 19 -8.38 8.00 10.40
N ASN A 20 -9.07 8.52 11.43
CA ASN A 20 -8.60 8.50 12.82
C ASN A 20 -9.10 7.26 13.60
N GLU A 21 -9.84 6.37 12.94
CA GLU A 21 -10.29 5.12 13.54
C GLU A 21 -9.11 4.14 13.76
N PRO A 22 -9.19 3.27 14.78
CA PRO A 22 -8.18 2.24 15.01
C PRO A 22 -7.98 1.29 13.81
N GLY A 23 -6.80 0.68 13.72
CA GLY A 23 -6.49 -0.38 12.77
C GLY A 23 -7.46 -1.55 12.85
N THR A 24 -7.86 -2.05 11.69
CA THR A 24 -8.70 -3.24 11.56
C THR A 24 -7.88 -4.51 11.38
N GLY A 25 -6.60 -4.38 11.03
CA GLY A 25 -5.72 -5.48 10.65
C GLY A 25 -6.12 -6.16 9.35
N LYS A 26 -7.04 -5.58 8.58
CA LYS A 26 -7.55 -6.14 7.31
C LYS A 26 -7.62 -5.07 6.25
N VAL A 27 -6.96 -5.31 5.12
CA VAL A 27 -6.93 -4.38 3.98
C VAL A 27 -7.36 -5.08 2.70
N LYS A 28 -7.88 -4.30 1.75
CA LYS A 28 -8.10 -4.75 0.37
C LYS A 28 -7.01 -4.14 -0.51
N VAL A 29 -6.36 -4.97 -1.31
CA VAL A 29 -5.28 -4.54 -2.21
C VAL A 29 -5.61 -5.04 -3.62
N ALA A 30 -5.54 -4.14 -4.60
CA ALA A 30 -5.73 -4.42 -6.02
C ALA A 30 -5.05 -3.31 -6.84
N VAL A 31 -4.75 -3.58 -8.11
CA VAL A 31 -4.21 -2.55 -9.04
C VAL A 31 -5.24 -1.44 -9.28
N ASP A 32 -6.51 -1.82 -9.36
CA ASP A 32 -7.64 -0.90 -9.45
C ASP A 32 -8.64 -1.23 -8.34
N LEU A 33 -8.91 -0.26 -7.48
CA LEU A 33 -9.80 -0.37 -6.34
C LEU A 33 -10.65 0.91 -6.27
N ALA A 34 -11.94 0.76 -5.97
CA ALA A 34 -12.78 1.90 -5.66
C ALA A 34 -12.19 2.70 -4.49
N TYR A 35 -12.35 4.03 -4.54
CA TYR A 35 -11.88 4.90 -3.48
C TYR A 35 -12.45 4.47 -2.12
N GLY A 36 -11.59 4.45 -1.11
CA GLY A 36 -11.94 4.06 0.25
C GLY A 36 -11.14 4.84 1.28
N GLN A 37 -11.30 4.46 2.54
CA GLN A 37 -10.54 5.00 3.66
C GLN A 37 -9.79 3.90 4.38
N ILE A 38 -8.65 4.24 4.98
CA ILE A 38 -7.76 3.32 5.69
C ILE A 38 -7.14 4.03 6.89
N SER A 39 -6.91 3.31 7.99
CA SER A 39 -6.24 3.89 9.17
C SER A 39 -4.71 3.95 8.95
N PRO A 40 -4.01 4.89 9.62
CA PRO A 40 -2.55 4.95 9.58
C PRO A 40 -1.86 3.65 10.04
N GLU A 41 -2.45 2.96 11.02
CA GLU A 41 -1.93 1.67 11.52
C GLU A 41 -1.97 0.59 10.45
N ASP A 42 -3.09 0.48 9.71
CA ASP A 42 -3.24 -0.50 8.64
C ASP A 42 -2.31 -0.15 7.45
N VAL A 43 -2.08 1.14 7.16
CA VAL A 43 -1.07 1.56 6.16
C VAL A 43 0.33 1.13 6.57
N ALA A 44 0.72 1.33 7.83
CA ALA A 44 2.03 0.91 8.33
C ALA A 44 2.20 -0.61 8.22
N SER A 45 1.15 -1.38 8.54
CA SER A 45 1.16 -2.84 8.36
C SER A 45 1.40 -3.24 6.90
N VAL A 46 0.77 -2.55 5.95
CA VAL A 46 0.97 -2.83 4.51
C VAL A 46 2.39 -2.54 4.06
N ILE A 47 2.99 -1.45 4.55
CA ILE A 47 4.39 -1.10 4.23
C ILE A 47 5.32 -2.23 4.69
N ILE A 48 5.14 -2.74 5.91
CA ILE A 48 5.94 -3.85 6.43
C ILE A 48 5.73 -5.11 5.58
N SER A 49 4.48 -5.48 5.29
CA SER A 49 4.17 -6.65 4.47
C SER A 49 4.72 -6.57 3.03
N ALA A 50 4.82 -5.36 2.46
CA ALA A 50 5.43 -5.15 1.15
C ALA A 50 6.94 -5.42 1.15
N LEU A 51 7.64 -5.05 2.22
CA LEU A 51 9.07 -5.32 2.38
C LEU A 51 9.38 -6.82 2.56
N GLU A 52 8.45 -7.57 3.16
CA GLU A 52 8.60 -9.02 3.38
C GLU A 52 8.20 -9.86 2.15
N ASN A 53 7.56 -9.26 1.15
CA ASN A 53 6.96 -9.99 0.04
C ASN A 53 7.40 -9.42 -1.31
N ASP A 54 8.40 -10.05 -1.91
CA ASP A 54 8.99 -9.64 -3.19
C ASP A 54 7.98 -9.62 -4.36
N ARG A 55 6.84 -10.33 -4.26
CA ARG A 55 5.78 -10.30 -5.28
C ARG A 55 5.13 -8.93 -5.43
N THR A 56 5.27 -8.05 -4.44
CA THR A 56 4.73 -6.68 -4.52
C THR A 56 5.48 -5.79 -5.51
N ASN A 57 6.63 -6.26 -5.98
CA ASN A 57 7.45 -5.60 -6.99
C ASN A 57 7.25 -6.17 -8.41
N GLU A 58 6.54 -7.30 -8.52
CA GLU A 58 6.21 -7.94 -9.78
C GLU A 58 4.92 -7.33 -10.31
N VAL A 59 5.03 -6.24 -11.07
CA VAL A 59 3.88 -5.60 -11.76
C VAL A 59 4.21 -5.40 -13.22
#